data_AF-A0A3S9ZP51-F1
#
_entry.id   AF-A0A3S9ZP51-F1
#
_cell.length_a   1.000
_cell.length_b   1.000
_cell.length_c   1.000
_cell.angle_alpha   90.00
_cell.angle_beta   90.00
_cell.angle_gamma   90.00
#
_symmetry.space_group_name_H-M   'P 1'
#
loop_
_entity.id
_entity.type
_entity.pdbx_description
1 polymer ?
#
loop_
_entity_poly.entity_id
_entity_poly.type
_entity_poly.pdbx_seq_one_letter_code
_entity_poly.pdbx_strand_id
1 'polypeptide(L)'
;MARWDPGAEERLRRAALELYLEHGYDNVTVTQIAERAGLTRRSYFRYFPDKREILFAGSEALPPALADAILAADPDAAPLTAVLDALSRIGTRLVEEVEGVPQRRAVIDASPELQERERTKTAAITEAIRSALVRRHVSALTAVLVAELATVAFQNAFRQWTAADGQASFDGCLREVTEELRSAFAGT
;
A
#
# COMPACT_ATOMS: atom_id res chain seq x y z
N MET A 1 5.20 34.54 2.84
CA MET A 1 5.58 33.13 2.59
C MET A 1 4.57 32.26 3.33
N ALA A 2 3.71 31.52 2.63
CA ALA A 2 2.62 30.77 3.26
C ALA A 2 3.20 29.72 4.20
N ARG A 3 2.96 29.90 5.49
CA ARG A 3 3.26 28.93 6.54
C ARG A 3 2.51 27.65 6.18
N TRP A 4 3.24 26.61 5.77
CA TRP A 4 2.66 25.28 5.58
C TRP A 4 1.89 24.91 6.84
N ASP A 5 0.63 24.53 6.67
CA ASP A 5 -0.16 23.97 7.75
C ASP A 5 0.12 22.46 7.72
N PRO A 6 0.94 21.93 8.65
CA PRO A 6 1.36 20.53 8.63
C PRO A 6 0.18 19.55 8.74
N GLY A 7 -1.00 20.00 9.17
CA GLY A 7 -2.21 19.18 9.22
C GLY A 7 -3.08 19.24 7.97
N ALA A 8 -2.76 20.06 6.97
CA ALA A 8 -3.64 20.29 5.82
C ALA A 8 -3.82 19.05 4.94
N GLU A 9 -2.73 18.32 4.65
CA GLU A 9 -2.80 17.08 3.88
C GLU A 9 -3.64 16.02 4.61
N GLU A 10 -3.41 15.88 5.91
CA GLU A 10 -4.11 14.92 6.74
C GLU A 10 -5.61 15.23 6.87
N ARG A 11 -5.97 16.52 7.01
CA ARG A 11 -7.38 16.95 6.96
C ARG A 11 -8.03 16.66 5.62
N LEU A 12 -7.31 16.85 4.50
CA LEU A 12 -7.81 16.51 3.17
C LEU A 12 -8.06 15.01 3.04
N ARG A 13 -7.14 14.17 3.49
CA ARG A 13 -7.26 12.70 3.43
C ARG A 13 -8.45 12.21 4.23
N ARG A 14 -8.60 12.69 5.47
CA ARG A 14 -9.75 12.38 6.34
C ARG A 14 -11.08 12.81 5.71
N ALA A 15 -11.15 14.06 5.25
CA ALA A 15 -12.36 14.61 4.61
C ALA A 15 -12.75 13.82 3.35
N ALA A 16 -11.77 13.41 2.53
CA ALA A 16 -12.02 12.61 1.34
C ALA A 16 -12.59 11.24 1.71
N LEU A 17 -11.98 10.58 2.69
CA LEU A 17 -12.41 9.25 3.12
C LEU A 17 -13.84 9.29 3.69
N GLU A 18 -14.16 10.25 4.56
CA GLU A 18 -15.51 10.46 5.09
C GLU A 18 -16.52 10.68 3.96
N LEU A 19 -16.26 11.61 3.04
CA LEU A 19 -17.16 11.90 1.93
C LEU A 19 -17.35 10.71 0.99
N TYR A 20 -16.30 9.93 0.72
CA TYR A 20 -16.43 8.73 -0.11
C TYR A 20 -17.27 7.64 0.55
N LEU A 21 -17.20 7.50 1.87
CA LEU A 21 -18.07 6.57 2.61
C LEU A 21 -19.51 7.08 2.66
N GLU A 22 -19.72 8.39 2.83
CA GLU A 22 -21.04 9.03 2.92
C GLU A 22 -21.80 9.01 1.59
N HIS A 23 -21.11 9.25 0.48
CA HIS A 23 -21.75 9.56 -0.81
C HIS A 23 -21.29 8.67 -1.96
N GLY A 24 -20.29 7.82 -1.75
CA GLY A 24 -19.63 7.05 -2.81
C GLY A 24 -18.61 7.90 -3.59
N TYR A 25 -17.54 7.24 -4.04
CA TYR A 25 -16.42 7.90 -4.74
C TYR A 25 -16.85 8.74 -5.94
N ASP A 26 -17.78 8.23 -6.76
CA ASP A 26 -18.19 8.91 -8.01
C ASP A 26 -18.94 10.23 -7.76
N ASN A 27 -19.67 10.34 -6.65
CA ASN A 27 -20.51 11.50 -6.33
C ASN A 27 -19.76 12.62 -5.60
N VAL A 28 -18.49 12.42 -5.27
CA VAL A 28 -17.67 13.39 -4.54
C VAL A 28 -16.72 14.12 -5.47
N THR A 29 -16.58 15.42 -5.22
CA THR A 29 -15.70 16.34 -5.96
C THR A 29 -14.55 16.86 -5.09
N VAL A 30 -13.43 17.22 -5.73
CA VAL A 30 -12.30 17.87 -5.03
C VAL A 30 -12.69 19.15 -4.29
N THR A 31 -13.73 19.85 -4.75
CA THR A 31 -14.23 21.07 -4.09
C THR A 31 -14.86 20.71 -2.74
N GLN A 32 -15.75 19.71 -2.70
CA GLN A 32 -16.39 19.27 -1.46
C GLN A 32 -15.35 18.77 -0.44
N ILE A 33 -14.33 18.04 -0.92
CA ILE A 33 -13.23 17.58 -0.06
C ILE A 33 -12.46 18.76 0.53
N ALA A 34 -12.10 19.74 -0.31
CA ALA A 34 -11.38 20.92 0.14
C ALA A 34 -12.19 21.71 1.17
N GLU A 35 -13.48 21.97 0.89
CA GLU A 35 -14.38 22.69 1.79
C GLU A 35 -14.54 21.98 3.13
N ARG A 36 -14.74 20.65 3.12
CA ARG A 36 -14.83 19.82 4.33
C ARG A 36 -13.53 19.88 5.16
N ALA A 37 -12.37 19.97 4.51
CA ALA A 37 -11.07 20.12 5.18
C ALA A 37 -10.74 21.56 5.61
N GLY A 38 -11.64 22.53 5.36
CA GLY A 38 -11.43 23.95 5.65
C GLY A 38 -10.43 24.63 4.70
N LEU A 39 -10.32 24.14 3.47
CA LEU A 39 -9.38 24.58 2.44
C LEU A 39 -10.10 25.00 1.15
N THR A 40 -9.37 25.68 0.27
CA THR A 40 -9.87 26.02 -1.06
C THR A 40 -9.54 24.92 -2.07
N ARG A 41 -10.30 24.84 -3.16
CA ARG A 41 -9.98 23.98 -4.32
C ARG A 41 -8.56 24.23 -4.84
N ARG A 42 -8.08 25.49 -4.84
CA ARG A 42 -6.70 25.82 -5.22
C ARG A 42 -5.67 25.23 -4.25
N SER A 43 -5.98 25.19 -2.96
CA SER A 43 -5.12 24.58 -1.95
C SER A 43 -5.06 23.06 -2.13
N TYR A 44 -6.18 22.41 -2.46
CA TYR A 44 -6.25 20.97 -2.75
C TYR A 44 -5.20 20.55 -3.80
N PHE A 45 -5.18 21.25 -4.94
CA PHE A 45 -4.29 20.93 -6.06
C PHE A 45 -2.81 21.18 -5.78
N ARG A 46 -2.45 21.78 -4.63
CA ARG A 46 -1.05 21.82 -4.18
C ARG A 46 -0.59 20.50 -3.57
N TYR A 47 -1.52 19.66 -3.11
CA TYR A 47 -1.23 18.37 -2.48
C TYR A 47 -1.52 17.21 -3.43
N PHE A 48 -2.68 17.25 -4.11
CA PHE A 48 -3.14 16.13 -4.93
C PHE A 48 -3.56 16.58 -6.33
N PRO A 49 -3.17 15.86 -7.39
CA PRO A 49 -3.53 16.21 -8.75
C PRO A 49 -5.02 15.98 -9.05
N ASP A 50 -5.65 15.02 -8.38
CA ASP A 50 -7.05 14.66 -8.54
C ASP A 50 -7.61 13.96 -7.29
N LYS A 51 -8.92 13.65 -7.32
CA LYS A 51 -9.65 13.01 -6.22
C LYS A 51 -9.25 11.55 -5.98
N ARG A 52 -8.66 10.87 -6.96
CA ARG A 52 -8.22 9.49 -6.85
C ARG A 52 -6.91 9.41 -6.08
N GLU A 53 -5.95 10.25 -6.42
CA GLU A 53 -4.58 10.17 -5.88
C GLU A 53 -4.51 10.44 -4.38
N ILE A 54 -5.49 11.14 -3.79
CA ILE A 54 -5.57 11.32 -2.34
C ILE A 54 -5.68 10.00 -1.57
N LEU A 55 -6.29 8.96 -2.15
CA LEU A 55 -6.38 7.63 -1.57
C LEU A 55 -5.05 6.87 -1.66
N PHE A 56 -4.08 7.35 -2.45
CA PHE A 56 -2.78 6.72 -2.63
C PHE A 56 -1.62 7.60 -2.12
N ALA A 57 -1.95 8.68 -1.40
CA ALA A 57 -1.00 9.58 -0.76
C ALA A 57 0.07 8.83 0.04
N GLY A 58 1.32 9.28 -0.08
CA GLY A 58 2.49 8.67 0.60
C GLY A 58 2.95 7.34 0.01
N SER A 59 2.18 6.71 -0.88
CA SER A 59 2.51 5.38 -1.35
C SER A 59 3.58 5.31 -2.43
N GLU A 60 3.94 6.45 -3.02
CA GLU A 60 5.07 6.60 -3.94
C GLU A 60 6.42 6.33 -3.25
N ALA A 61 6.48 6.46 -1.91
CA ALA A 61 7.66 6.15 -1.13
C ALA A 61 7.85 4.63 -0.92
N LEU A 62 6.82 3.80 -1.16
CA LEU A 62 6.88 2.37 -0.87
C LEU A 62 7.82 1.60 -1.81
N PRO A 63 7.78 1.75 -3.15
CA PRO A 63 8.70 1.04 -4.03
C PRO A 63 10.20 1.26 -3.70
N PRO A 64 10.70 2.52 -3.55
CA PRO A 64 12.10 2.72 -3.19
C PRO A 64 12.42 2.20 -1.78
N ALA A 65 11.54 2.40 -0.80
CA ALA A 65 11.76 1.88 0.56
C ALA A 65 11.85 0.34 0.60
N LEU A 66 11.02 -0.36 -0.18
CA LEU A 66 11.09 -1.82 -0.32
C LEU A 66 12.38 -2.25 -1.00
N ALA A 67 12.77 -1.58 -2.09
CA ALA A 67 14.02 -1.89 -2.77
C ALA A 67 15.23 -1.71 -1.85
N ASP A 68 15.28 -0.61 -1.09
CA ASP A 68 16.36 -0.33 -0.14
C ASP A 68 16.41 -1.36 0.98
N ALA A 69 15.25 -1.75 1.52
CA ALA A 69 15.18 -2.79 2.55
C ALA A 69 15.65 -4.16 2.04
N ILE A 70 15.31 -4.54 0.80
CA ILE A 70 15.76 -5.79 0.18
C ILE A 70 17.27 -5.78 -0.06
N LEU A 71 17.82 -4.65 -0.52
CA LEU A 71 19.26 -4.47 -0.74
C LEU A 71 20.07 -4.49 0.56
N ALA A 72 19.50 -3.99 1.65
CA ALA A 72 20.14 -3.95 2.97
C ALA A 72 19.99 -5.25 3.77
N ALA A 73 19.18 -6.21 3.31
CA ALA A 73 19.02 -7.50 3.97
C ALA A 73 20.30 -8.34 3.86
N ASP A 74 20.46 -9.30 4.78
CA ASP A 74 21.60 -10.22 4.84
C ASP A 74 21.87 -10.83 3.44
N PRO A 75 23.09 -10.68 2.89
CA PRO A 75 23.47 -11.24 1.59
C PRO A 75 23.18 -12.73 1.44
N ASP A 76 23.30 -13.49 2.53
CA ASP A 76 23.14 -14.96 2.54
C ASP A 76 21.67 -15.40 2.76
N ALA A 77 20.77 -14.46 3.08
CA ALA A 77 19.35 -14.77 3.21
C ALA A 77 18.75 -15.22 1.88
N ALA A 78 17.88 -16.23 1.94
CA ALA A 78 17.12 -16.68 0.79
C ALA A 78 16.30 -15.51 0.19
N PRO A 79 16.20 -15.39 -1.16
CA PRO A 79 15.54 -14.25 -1.80
C PRO A 79 14.13 -13.98 -1.31
N LEU A 80 13.32 -15.04 -1.13
CA LEU A 80 11.94 -14.90 -0.65
C LEU A 80 11.91 -14.40 0.80
N THR A 81 12.79 -14.89 1.68
CA THR A 81 12.89 -14.43 3.07
C THR A 81 13.22 -12.94 3.14
N ALA A 82 14.23 -12.50 2.38
CA ALA A 82 14.63 -11.09 2.35
C ALA A 82 13.47 -10.16 1.92
N VAL A 83 12.66 -10.59 0.94
CA VAL A 83 11.50 -9.81 0.49
C VAL A 83 10.36 -9.84 1.51
N LEU A 84 10.05 -11.00 2.11
CA LEU A 84 9.00 -11.10 3.11
C LEU A 84 9.32 -10.29 4.37
N ASP A 85 10.58 -10.28 4.82
CA ASP A 85 11.02 -9.48 5.95
C ASP A 85 10.90 -7.97 5.65
N ALA A 86 11.28 -7.55 4.44
CA ALA A 86 11.11 -6.16 4.00
C ALA A 86 9.63 -5.77 3.96
N LEU A 87 8.76 -6.64 3.43
CA LEU A 87 7.31 -6.45 3.38
C LEU A 87 6.67 -6.41 4.77
N SER A 88 7.07 -7.28 5.70
CA SER A 88 6.58 -7.27 7.08
C SER A 88 6.94 -5.95 7.76
N ARG A 89 8.21 -5.51 7.68
CA ARG A 89 8.70 -4.28 8.32
C ARG A 89 8.05 -3.02 7.77
N ILE A 90 7.84 -2.95 6.45
CA ILE A 90 7.24 -1.78 5.80
C ILE A 90 5.72 -1.81 5.97
N GLY A 91 5.10 -2.98 5.82
CA GLY A 91 3.66 -3.16 6.01
C GLY A 91 3.22 -2.84 7.43
N THR A 92 3.95 -3.30 8.45
CA THR A 92 3.66 -3.01 9.87
C THR A 92 3.68 -1.52 10.16
N ARG A 93 4.71 -0.79 9.70
CA ARG A 93 4.76 0.67 9.86
C ARG A 93 3.62 1.37 9.12
N LEU A 94 3.29 0.92 7.91
CA LEU A 94 2.20 1.50 7.13
C LEU A 94 0.85 1.34 7.82
N VAL A 95 0.58 0.18 8.44
CA VAL A 95 -0.70 -0.05 9.14
C VAL A 95 -0.78 0.67 10.49
N GLU A 96 0.35 0.99 11.12
CA GLU A 96 0.40 1.77 12.36
C GLU A 96 0.24 3.28 12.10
N GLU A 97 0.79 3.78 10.99
CA GLU A 97 0.83 5.22 10.68
C GLU A 97 -0.41 5.72 9.93
N VAL A 98 -1.12 4.84 9.21
CA VAL A 98 -2.25 5.26 8.36
C VAL A 98 -3.57 5.04 9.09
N GLU A 99 -4.26 6.12 9.43
CA GLU A 99 -5.65 6.07 9.92
C GLU A 99 -6.61 5.60 8.80
N GLY A 100 -7.65 4.85 9.19
CA GLY A 100 -8.77 4.53 8.32
C GLY A 100 -8.49 3.51 7.21
N VAL A 101 -7.52 2.61 7.39
CA VAL A 101 -7.17 1.62 6.36
C VAL A 101 -8.34 0.72 5.94
N PRO A 102 -9.17 0.18 6.85
CA PRO A 102 -10.35 -0.61 6.46
C PRO A 102 -11.35 0.19 5.62
N GLN A 103 -11.63 1.43 6.01
CA GLN A 103 -12.51 2.34 5.28
C GLN A 103 -11.96 2.65 3.88
N ARG A 104 -10.65 2.94 3.80
CA ARG A 104 -9.96 3.18 2.54
C ARG A 104 -10.07 1.97 1.62
N ARG A 105 -9.93 0.75 2.17
CA ARG A 105 -10.10 -0.49 1.42
C ARG A 105 -11.52 -0.62 0.87
N ALA A 106 -12.53 -0.38 1.71
CA ALA A 106 -13.93 -0.42 1.28
C ALA A 106 -14.23 0.53 0.11
N VAL A 107 -13.69 1.75 0.14
CA VAL A 107 -13.84 2.73 -0.95
C VAL A 107 -13.20 2.23 -2.26
N ILE A 108 -11.99 1.65 -2.19
CA ILE A 108 -11.29 1.11 -3.36
C ILE A 108 -12.05 -0.07 -3.95
N ASP A 109 -12.53 -0.99 -3.10
CA ASP A 109 -13.24 -2.18 -3.55
C ASP A 109 -14.58 -1.84 -4.24
N ALA A 110 -15.20 -0.72 -3.88
CA ALA A 110 -16.44 -0.24 -4.48
C ALA A 110 -16.29 0.46 -5.84
N SER A 111 -15.06 0.74 -6.32
CA SER A 111 -14.83 1.48 -7.57
C SER A 111 -13.84 0.78 -8.51
N PRO A 112 -14.25 0.38 -9.74
CA PRO A 112 -13.35 -0.22 -10.73
C PRO A 112 -12.16 0.67 -11.08
N GLU A 113 -12.36 1.99 -11.17
CA GLU A 113 -11.29 2.96 -11.45
C GLU A 113 -10.20 2.93 -10.37
N LEU A 114 -10.61 2.87 -9.10
CA LEU A 114 -9.69 2.79 -7.97
C LEU A 114 -8.94 1.46 -7.94
N GLN A 115 -9.62 0.35 -8.27
CA GLN A 115 -8.98 -0.96 -8.37
C GLN A 115 -7.93 -0.99 -9.48
N GLU A 116 -8.21 -0.40 -10.65
CA GLU A 116 -7.24 -0.30 -11.75
C GLU A 116 -5.99 0.48 -11.32
N ARG A 117 -6.20 1.63 -10.66
CA ARG A 117 -5.09 2.43 -10.12
C ARG A 117 -4.27 1.69 -9.08
N GLU A 118 -4.93 0.90 -8.22
CA GLU A 118 -4.27 0.05 -7.24
C GLU A 118 -3.42 -1.03 -7.92
N ARG A 119 -3.93 -1.68 -8.99
CA ARG A 119 -3.16 -2.65 -9.78
C ARG A 119 -1.90 -2.02 -10.39
N THR A 120 -2.00 -0.82 -10.96
CA THR A 120 -0.82 -0.10 -11.48
C THR A 120 0.21 0.18 -10.38
N LYS A 121 -0.25 0.58 -9.19
CA LYS A 121 0.62 0.78 -8.03
C LYS A 121 1.30 -0.51 -7.59
N THR A 122 0.56 -1.61 -7.50
CA THR A 122 1.10 -2.92 -7.18
C THR A 122 2.18 -3.33 -8.18
N ALA A 123 1.95 -3.15 -9.48
CA ALA A 123 2.94 -3.48 -10.50
C ALA A 123 4.26 -2.70 -10.31
N ALA A 124 4.20 -1.42 -9.91
CA ALA A 124 5.40 -0.64 -9.60
C ALA A 124 6.16 -1.17 -8.38
N ILE A 125 5.44 -1.67 -7.37
CA ILE A 125 6.05 -2.32 -6.19
C ILE A 125 6.71 -3.64 -6.59
N THR A 126 6.01 -4.50 -7.34
CA THR A 126 6.53 -5.77 -7.84
C THR A 126 7.80 -5.55 -8.66
N GLU A 127 7.81 -4.52 -9.51
CA GLU A 127 8.99 -4.15 -10.28
C GLU A 127 10.18 -3.72 -9.42
N ALA A 128 9.93 -2.92 -8.38
CA ALA A 128 10.98 -2.50 -7.46
C ALA A 128 11.60 -3.69 -6.70
N ILE A 129 10.77 -4.64 -6.26
CA ILE A 129 11.23 -5.89 -5.64
C ILE A 129 12.09 -6.69 -6.62
N ARG A 130 11.58 -6.90 -7.84
CA ARG A 130 12.31 -7.62 -8.90
C ARG A 130 13.67 -6.99 -9.19
N SER A 131 13.70 -5.68 -9.39
CA SER A 131 14.93 -4.92 -9.68
C SER A 131 15.93 -4.98 -8.51
N ALA A 132 15.45 -4.93 -7.26
CA ALA A 132 16.30 -5.10 -6.09
C ALA A 132 16.92 -6.51 -6.01
N LEU A 133 16.15 -7.56 -6.30
CA LEU A 133 16.66 -8.94 -6.34
C LEU A 133 17.70 -9.16 -7.44
N VAL A 134 17.48 -8.60 -8.63
CA VAL A 134 18.48 -8.66 -9.72
C VAL A 134 19.78 -7.96 -9.31
N ARG A 135 19.69 -6.81 -8.62
CA ARG A 135 20.86 -6.11 -8.07
C ARG A 135 21.57 -6.91 -6.98
N ARG A 136 20.88 -7.84 -6.32
CA ARG A 136 21.46 -8.84 -5.41
C ARG A 136 21.97 -10.10 -6.11
N HIS A 137 22.14 -10.06 -7.43
CA HIS A 137 22.63 -11.17 -8.25
C HIS A 137 21.73 -12.42 -8.25
N VAL A 138 20.45 -12.26 -7.88
CA VAL A 138 19.44 -13.32 -8.06
C VAL A 138 19.13 -13.47 -9.55
N SER A 139 18.97 -14.71 -10.03
CA SER A 139 18.62 -14.96 -11.43
C SER A 139 17.33 -14.23 -11.84
N ALA A 140 17.24 -13.77 -13.09
CA ALA A 140 16.07 -13.00 -13.55
C ALA A 140 14.75 -13.77 -13.39
N LEU A 141 14.75 -15.08 -13.66
CA LEU A 141 13.57 -15.92 -13.48
C LEU A 141 13.18 -16.02 -12.00
N THR A 142 14.13 -16.29 -11.11
CA THR A 142 13.87 -16.35 -9.67
C THR A 142 13.39 -15.00 -9.13
N ALA A 143 13.99 -13.89 -9.58
CA ALA A 143 13.59 -12.55 -9.17
C ALA A 143 12.14 -12.22 -9.56
N VAL A 144 11.72 -12.59 -10.78
CA VAL A 144 10.33 -12.45 -11.23
C VAL A 144 9.40 -13.28 -10.34
N LEU A 145 9.68 -14.58 -10.19
CA LEU A 145 8.79 -15.48 -9.44
C LEU A 145 8.66 -15.06 -7.97
N VAL A 146 9.77 -14.69 -7.32
CA VAL A 146 9.76 -14.23 -5.93
C VAL A 146 9.00 -12.91 -5.78
N ALA A 147 9.20 -11.96 -6.70
CA ALA A 147 8.49 -10.68 -6.63
C ALA A 147 6.98 -10.86 -6.78
N GLU A 148 6.54 -11.68 -7.73
CA GLU A 148 5.12 -11.98 -7.95
C GLU A 148 4.50 -12.72 -6.75
N LEU A 149 5.15 -13.79 -6.27
CA LEU A 149 4.66 -14.56 -5.12
C LEU A 149 4.58 -13.72 -3.86
N ALA A 150 5.61 -12.92 -3.57
CA ALA A 150 5.61 -12.05 -2.39
C ALA A 150 4.55 -10.95 -2.48
N THR A 151 4.30 -10.41 -3.69
CA THR A 151 3.23 -9.45 -3.94
C THR A 151 1.86 -10.05 -3.65
N VAL A 152 1.60 -11.27 -4.14
CA VAL A 152 0.35 -12.01 -3.87
C VAL A 152 0.19 -12.30 -2.39
N ALA A 153 1.25 -12.73 -1.71
CA ALA A 153 1.23 -12.99 -0.27
C ALA A 153 0.85 -11.71 0.52
N PHE A 154 1.50 -10.60 0.21
CA PHE A 154 1.22 -9.31 0.85
C PHE A 154 -0.23 -8.84 0.64
N GLN A 155 -0.76 -8.93 -0.58
CA GLN A 155 -2.14 -8.53 -0.87
C GLN A 155 -3.16 -9.34 -0.07
N ASN A 156 -2.95 -10.65 0.07
CA ASN A 156 -3.83 -11.51 0.84
C ASN A 156 -3.71 -11.26 2.35
N ALA A 157 -2.48 -11.08 2.85
CA ALA A 157 -2.23 -10.72 4.24
C ALA A 157 -2.90 -9.40 4.61
N PHE A 158 -2.80 -8.39 3.74
CA PHE A 158 -3.43 -7.10 3.93
C PHE A 158 -4.95 -7.20 3.93
N ARG A 159 -5.55 -7.99 3.02
CA ARG A 159 -7.00 -8.25 3.02
C ARG A 159 -7.47 -8.93 4.30
N GLN A 160 -6.80 -9.99 4.73
CA GLN A 160 -7.11 -10.69 5.98
C GLN A 160 -7.02 -9.75 7.18
N TRP A 161 -5.93 -8.97 7.27
CA TRP A 161 -5.74 -7.99 8.33
C TRP A 161 -6.85 -6.92 8.35
N THR A 162 -7.23 -6.37 7.19
CA THR A 162 -8.35 -5.40 7.12
C THR A 162 -9.69 -6.02 7.51
N ALA A 163 -9.92 -7.30 7.20
CA ALA A 163 -11.15 -8.01 7.55
C ALA A 163 -11.19 -8.44 9.03
N ALA A 164 -10.03 -8.58 9.68
CA ALA A 164 -9.91 -8.96 11.08
C ALA A 164 -10.28 -7.84 12.07
N ASP A 165 -10.48 -6.60 11.61
CA ASP A 165 -10.95 -5.47 12.43
C ASP A 165 -10.24 -5.33 13.79
N GLY A 166 -8.90 -5.36 13.74
CA GLY A 166 -8.03 -5.24 14.92
C GLY A 166 -7.84 -6.53 15.75
N GLN A 167 -8.46 -7.65 15.36
CA GLN A 167 -8.27 -8.94 16.03
C GLN A 167 -6.99 -9.68 15.62
N ALA A 168 -6.31 -9.22 14.55
CA ALA A 168 -5.07 -9.80 14.07
C ALA A 168 -4.04 -8.70 13.77
N SER A 169 -2.76 -9.01 13.94
CA SER A 169 -1.67 -8.15 13.48
C SER A 169 -1.38 -8.42 12.01
N PHE A 170 -0.92 -7.39 11.29
CA PHE A 170 -0.54 -7.53 9.88
C PHE A 170 0.55 -8.60 9.68
N ASP A 171 1.57 -8.60 10.54
CA ASP A 171 2.63 -9.60 10.54
C ASP A 171 2.10 -11.03 10.80
N GLY A 172 1.10 -11.16 11.66
CA GLY A 172 0.36 -12.42 11.88
C GLY A 172 -0.26 -12.96 10.59
N CYS A 173 -1.04 -12.12 9.90
CA CYS A 173 -1.67 -12.48 8.63
C CYS A 173 -0.64 -12.78 7.54
N LEU A 174 0.48 -12.04 7.48
CA LEU A 174 1.54 -12.29 6.50
C LEU A 174 2.20 -13.65 6.72
N ARG A 175 2.49 -13.99 7.98
CA ARG A 175 3.03 -15.31 8.33
C ARG A 175 2.07 -16.42 7.91
N GLU A 176 0.80 -16.32 8.27
CA GLU A 176 -0.23 -17.30 7.94
C GLU A 176 -0.33 -17.54 6.42
N VAL A 177 -0.42 -16.47 5.62
CA VAL A 177 -0.47 -16.59 4.15
C VAL A 177 0.79 -17.24 3.58
N THR A 178 1.97 -16.91 4.11
CA THR A 178 3.23 -17.51 3.64
C THR A 178 3.40 -18.98 4.04
N GLU A 179 2.86 -19.38 5.21
CA GLU A 179 2.81 -20.77 5.65
C GLU A 179 1.87 -21.58 4.76
N GLU A 180 0.69 -21.04 4.43
CA GLU A 180 -0.26 -21.68 3.51
C GLU A 180 0.34 -21.85 2.12
N LEU A 181 0.99 -20.81 1.57
CA LEU A 181 1.71 -20.90 0.30
C LEU A 181 2.78 -22.00 0.34
N ARG A 182 3.56 -22.09 1.43
CA ARG A 182 4.59 -23.13 1.58
C ARG A 182 3.98 -24.53 1.64
N SER A 183 2.88 -24.69 2.37
CA SER A 183 2.13 -25.95 2.47
C SER A 183 1.64 -26.43 1.10
N ALA A 184 1.08 -25.52 0.30
CA ALA A 184 0.59 -25.83 -1.05
C ALA A 184 1.69 -26.34 -2.01
N PHE A 185 2.94 -25.91 -1.83
CA PHE A 185 4.07 -26.38 -2.64
C PHE A 185 4.78 -27.61 -2.08
N ALA A 186 4.68 -27.87 -0.77
CA ALA A 186 5.33 -29.02 -0.14
C ALA A 186 4.66 -30.35 -0.53
N GLY A 187 3.38 -30.31 -0.91
CA GLY A 187 2.58 -31.51 -1.20
C GLY A 187 2.31 -32.32 0.08
N THR A 188 1.07 -32.74 0.27
CA THR A 188 0.76 -33.89 1.14
C THR A 188 1.32 -35.18 0.55
#